data_AF-A0A1G0F7N0-F1
#
_entry.id   AF-A0A1G0F7N0-F1
#
_cell.length_a   1.000
_cell.length_b   1.000
_cell.length_c   1.000
_cell.angle_alpha   90.00
_cell.angle_beta   90.00
_cell.angle_gamma   90.00
#
_symmetry.space_group_name_H-M   'P 1'
#
loop_
_entity.id
_entity.type
_entity.pdbx_description
1 polymer ?
#
loop_
_entity_poly.entity_id
_entity_poly.type
_entity_poly.pdbx_seq_one_letter_code
_entity_poly.pdbx_strand_id
1 'polypeptide(L)'
;MAKNRIATCYFPTTTLFLDDGVNFLKDLSLQLDEALAYRLFYEPYKALRFLKDNYHPYVNPRQWLSDLKNRGDLGDLEKDEFTHSFVDIDIFSIHKMIYIPDRFSEISVAVIDYAMPAMNGLEFCAATSDLPIKKIILTGQAGHSTAVRAFNEKLIDRFIMKGEYGFLKTLHDAIHDLQRDYFSDLSDIIIKNLEANPRSCLGDPIFLAFFDKFKTDHHIIEYYLVKESGCFLMLDEKNKMHWLIVKAEADMQEFTEIAEGNDASRSIVDALKQREKLLFLFTKEDEVNISVDKWKDYLFPVKKLAGQFNDYYYAVIDGPSKYDVYPDKIHFYKDHLKKM
;
A
#
# COMPACT_ATOMS: atom_id res chain seq x y z
N MET A 1 11.61 12.95 11.66
CA MET A 1 11.66 12.75 10.19
C MET A 1 10.74 11.59 9.88
N ALA A 2 9.71 11.80 9.06
CA ALA A 2 8.91 10.69 8.56
C ALA A 2 9.84 9.72 7.83
N LYS A 3 9.77 8.46 8.20
CA LYS A 3 10.61 7.42 7.60
C LYS A 3 10.00 7.19 6.22
N ASN A 4 10.64 7.66 5.15
CA ASN A 4 10.11 7.44 3.81
C ASN A 4 10.05 5.93 3.58
N ARG A 5 8.86 5.36 3.49
CA ARG A 5 8.63 3.91 3.49
C ARG A 5 7.54 3.59 2.49
N ILE A 6 7.80 2.61 1.64
CA ILE A 6 6.80 2.08 0.72
C ILE A 6 5.94 1.07 1.47
N ALA A 7 4.62 1.20 1.33
CA ALA A 7 3.67 0.19 1.78
C ALA A 7 3.56 -0.97 0.77
N THR A 8 3.14 -2.14 1.23
CA THR A 8 2.86 -3.29 0.36
C THR A 8 1.72 -3.01 -0.62
N CYS A 9 0.75 -2.20 -0.21
CA CYS A 9 -0.28 -1.67 -1.09
C CYS A 9 -0.72 -0.30 -0.61
N TYR A 10 -1.40 0.41 -1.49
CA TYR A 10 -2.08 1.67 -1.20
C TYR A 10 -3.25 1.82 -2.17
N PHE A 11 -4.35 2.34 -1.68
CA PHE A 11 -5.48 2.79 -2.49
C PHE A 11 -6.23 3.87 -1.71
N PRO A 12 -7.04 4.70 -2.38
CA PRO A 12 -7.87 5.70 -1.69
C PRO A 12 -8.79 5.04 -0.67
N THR A 13 -8.97 5.67 0.48
CA THR A 13 -9.76 5.11 1.59
C THR A 13 -10.76 6.15 2.09
N THR A 14 -11.74 5.68 2.85
CA THR A 14 -12.79 6.51 3.41
C THR A 14 -12.36 7.14 4.73
N THR A 15 -12.59 8.44 4.89
CA THR A 15 -12.42 9.15 6.16
C THR A 15 -13.74 9.23 6.92
N LEU A 16 -13.74 8.82 8.19
CA LEU A 16 -14.90 8.97 9.07
C LEU A 16 -14.85 10.34 9.76
N PHE A 17 -15.88 11.14 9.62
CA PHE A 17 -16.05 12.38 10.39
C PHE A 17 -17.11 12.19 11.47
N LEU A 18 -16.78 12.54 12.70
CA LEU A 18 -17.66 12.45 13.86
C LEU A 18 -17.68 13.79 14.61
N ASP A 19 -18.83 14.44 14.63
CA ASP A 19 -19.05 15.71 15.33
C ASP A 19 -20.57 15.91 15.52
N ASP A 20 -21.00 16.24 16.73
CA ASP A 20 -22.41 16.45 17.06
C ASP A 20 -22.95 17.83 16.57
N GLY A 21 -22.05 18.72 16.17
CA GLY A 21 -22.32 19.96 15.45
C GLY A 21 -22.74 19.70 14.00
N VAL A 22 -24.01 19.40 13.78
CA VAL A 22 -24.57 19.10 12.44
C VAL A 22 -24.23 20.16 11.39
N ASN A 23 -24.30 21.44 11.74
CA ASN A 23 -24.00 22.53 10.81
C ASN A 23 -22.51 22.58 10.45
N PHE A 24 -21.63 22.35 11.44
CA PHE A 24 -20.20 22.33 11.21
C PHE A 24 -19.81 21.23 10.21
N LEU A 25 -20.30 20.00 10.36
CA LEU A 25 -20.01 18.92 9.40
C LEU A 25 -20.58 19.19 8.02
N LYS A 26 -21.77 19.79 7.93
CA LYS A 26 -22.35 20.17 6.63
C LYS A 26 -21.47 21.20 5.93
N ASP A 27 -21.09 22.26 6.63
CA ASP A 27 -20.23 23.32 6.08
C ASP A 27 -18.85 22.76 5.70
N LEU A 28 -18.27 21.90 6.55
CA LEU A 28 -17.01 21.22 6.27
C LEU A 28 -17.11 20.35 5.01
N SER A 29 -18.18 19.56 4.87
CA SER A 29 -18.37 18.65 3.74
C SER A 29 -18.41 19.35 2.38
N LEU A 30 -18.85 20.63 2.34
CA LEU A 30 -18.86 21.46 1.14
C LEU A 30 -17.46 21.99 0.76
N GLN A 31 -16.50 21.90 1.68
CA GLN A 31 -15.13 22.41 1.54
C GLN A 31 -14.08 21.30 1.44
N LEU A 32 -14.48 20.04 1.60
CA LEU A 32 -13.61 18.88 1.42
C LEU A 32 -13.27 18.69 -0.07
N ASP A 33 -12.15 18.02 -0.32
CA ASP A 33 -11.73 17.66 -1.67
C ASP A 33 -12.75 16.69 -2.30
N GLU A 34 -13.11 16.92 -3.57
CA GLU A 34 -13.98 16.04 -4.35
C GLU A 34 -13.40 14.62 -4.50
N ALA A 35 -12.08 14.49 -4.40
CA ALA A 35 -11.39 13.20 -4.45
C ALA A 35 -11.40 12.46 -3.11
N LEU A 36 -11.92 13.03 -2.03
CA LEU A 36 -11.95 12.39 -0.71
C LEU A 36 -13.27 11.64 -0.49
N ALA A 37 -13.19 10.32 -0.33
CA ALA A 37 -14.29 9.51 0.17
C ALA A 37 -14.49 9.75 1.68
N TYR A 38 -15.71 9.99 2.12
CA TYR A 38 -15.99 10.22 3.55
C TYR A 38 -17.35 9.71 4.02
N ARG A 39 -17.48 9.53 5.34
CA ARG A 39 -18.73 9.21 6.03
C ARG A 39 -18.94 10.15 7.22
N LEU A 40 -20.13 10.71 7.34
CA LEU A 40 -20.49 11.63 8.42
C LEU A 40 -21.29 10.91 9.51
N PHE A 41 -20.93 11.15 10.76
CA PHE A 41 -21.67 10.74 11.94
C PHE A 41 -21.90 11.93 12.87
N TYR A 42 -23.13 12.05 13.37
CA TYR A 42 -23.54 13.12 14.29
C TYR A 42 -23.71 12.64 15.73
N GLU A 43 -23.58 11.34 15.97
CA GLU A 43 -23.79 10.72 17.27
C GLU A 43 -22.66 9.71 17.53
N PRO A 44 -21.87 9.87 18.61
CA PRO A 44 -20.70 9.03 18.86
C PRO A 44 -21.06 7.55 19.04
N TYR A 45 -22.19 7.25 19.69
CA TYR A 45 -22.64 5.86 19.86
C TYR A 45 -23.06 5.18 18.55
N LYS A 46 -23.60 5.94 17.57
CA LYS A 46 -23.92 5.39 16.25
C LYS A 46 -22.65 5.09 15.45
N ALA A 47 -21.67 6.00 15.49
CA ALA A 47 -20.36 5.77 14.87
C ALA A 47 -19.65 4.56 15.49
N LEU A 48 -19.63 4.47 16.82
CA LEU A 48 -18.98 3.39 17.53
C LEU A 48 -19.63 2.05 17.20
N ARG A 49 -20.97 2.00 17.22
CA ARG A 49 -21.71 0.79 16.85
C ARG A 49 -21.41 0.37 15.42
N PHE A 50 -21.40 1.30 14.47
CA PHE A 50 -21.04 1.01 13.09
C PHE A 50 -19.63 0.43 12.98
N LEU A 51 -18.65 1.00 13.68
CA LEU A 51 -17.27 0.51 13.67
C LEU A 51 -17.09 -0.87 14.32
N LYS A 52 -17.94 -1.24 15.28
CA LYS A 52 -17.85 -2.52 15.99
C LYS A 52 -18.67 -3.63 15.34
N ASP A 53 -19.86 -3.30 14.83
CA ASP A 53 -20.82 -4.30 14.35
C ASP A 53 -20.76 -4.48 12.82
N ASN A 54 -20.44 -3.42 12.08
CA ASN A 54 -20.59 -3.38 10.62
C ASN A 54 -19.25 -3.27 9.88
N TYR A 55 -18.27 -2.56 10.45
CA TYR A 55 -16.98 -2.36 9.84
C TYR A 55 -16.06 -3.58 10.01
N HIS A 56 -15.55 -4.07 8.88
CA HIS A 56 -14.55 -5.13 8.83
C HIS A 56 -13.40 -4.63 7.94
N PRO A 57 -12.18 -4.46 8.46
CA PRO A 57 -11.04 -4.04 7.66
C PRO A 57 -10.80 -5.00 6.50
N TYR A 58 -10.73 -4.47 5.28
CA TYR A 58 -10.37 -5.22 4.09
C TYR A 58 -8.88 -5.56 4.08
N VAL A 59 -8.05 -4.69 4.64
CA VAL A 59 -6.60 -4.90 4.71
C VAL A 59 -6.26 -5.59 6.02
N ASN A 60 -5.90 -6.87 5.94
CA ASN A 60 -5.40 -7.63 7.08
C ASN A 60 -4.05 -8.27 6.73
N PRO A 61 -2.92 -7.66 7.13
CA PRO A 61 -1.58 -8.16 6.83
C PRO A 61 -1.36 -9.61 7.29
N ARG A 62 -2.07 -10.08 8.32
CA ARG A 62 -1.97 -11.47 8.78
C ARG A 62 -2.43 -12.48 7.73
N GLN A 63 -3.29 -12.09 6.80
CA GLN A 63 -3.71 -12.96 5.69
C GLN A 63 -2.58 -13.21 4.68
N TRP A 64 -1.61 -12.31 4.61
CA TRP A 64 -0.44 -12.45 3.74
C TRP A 64 0.74 -13.15 4.43
N LEU A 65 0.66 -13.37 5.74
CA LEU A 65 1.65 -14.10 6.51
C LEU A 65 1.20 -15.56 6.63
N SER A 66 1.92 -16.47 6.00
CA SER A 66 1.70 -17.91 6.15
C SER A 66 2.73 -18.50 7.11
N ASP A 67 2.25 -19.22 8.13
CA ASP A 67 3.12 -20.00 8.99
C ASP A 67 3.65 -21.19 8.17
N LEU A 68 4.97 -21.24 7.96
CA LEU A 68 5.65 -22.34 7.26
C LEU A 68 5.36 -23.74 7.84
N LYS A 69 4.76 -23.84 9.03
CA LYS A 69 4.35 -25.11 9.63
C LYS A 69 3.29 -25.88 8.85
N ASN A 70 2.56 -25.24 7.92
CA ASN A 70 1.53 -25.90 7.12
C ASN A 70 1.98 -26.38 5.74
N ARG A 71 3.23 -26.12 5.32
CA ARG A 71 3.78 -26.76 4.12
C ARG A 71 4.38 -28.11 4.52
N GLY A 72 3.56 -29.16 4.47
CA GLY A 72 3.93 -30.54 4.80
C GLY A 72 4.92 -31.23 3.84
N ASP A 73 5.84 -30.48 3.21
CA ASP A 73 6.71 -31.01 2.15
C ASP A 73 8.13 -30.41 2.15
N LEU A 74 8.61 -29.99 3.32
CA LEU A 74 10.06 -29.84 3.52
C LEU A 74 10.62 -31.21 3.89
N GLY A 75 10.80 -32.04 2.86
CA GLY A 75 11.68 -33.22 2.94
C GLY A 75 13.07 -32.82 3.41
N ASP A 76 13.80 -33.78 3.96
CA ASP A 76 15.08 -33.68 4.70
C ASP A 76 16.23 -32.92 3.99
N LEU A 77 16.03 -31.63 3.69
CA LEU A 77 17.07 -30.72 3.22
C LEU A 77 17.52 -29.88 4.41
N GLU A 78 18.62 -30.37 4.99
CA GLU A 78 19.65 -29.63 5.73
C GLU A 78 19.14 -28.63 6.77
N LYS A 79 18.84 -29.21 7.94
CA LYS A 79 18.84 -28.53 9.24
C LYS A 79 20.26 -28.08 9.60
N ASP A 80 20.82 -27.06 8.96
CA ASP A 80 21.99 -26.33 9.45
C ASP A 80 22.18 -25.05 8.61
N GLU A 81 21.47 -23.95 9.00
CA GLU A 81 21.90 -22.52 8.85
C GLU A 81 20.77 -21.50 9.13
N PHE A 82 19.52 -21.91 9.35
CA PHE A 82 18.39 -20.99 9.40
C PHE A 82 17.72 -20.88 10.78
N THR A 83 18.36 -20.18 11.72
CA THR A 83 17.77 -19.78 13.01
C THR A 83 17.15 -18.37 12.97
N HIS A 84 16.29 -18.09 11.99
CA HIS A 84 15.36 -16.97 12.06
C HIS A 84 14.00 -17.46 11.56
N SER A 85 12.92 -17.13 12.26
CA SER A 85 11.56 -17.53 11.86
C SER A 85 11.27 -17.03 10.44
N PHE A 86 11.34 -17.91 9.45
CA PHE A 86 10.89 -17.60 8.09
C PHE A 86 9.36 -17.58 8.13
N VAL A 87 8.79 -16.39 8.18
CA VAL A 87 7.38 -16.21 7.84
C VAL A 87 7.32 -16.19 6.32
N ASP A 88 6.57 -17.09 5.71
CA ASP A 88 6.39 -17.12 4.25
C ASP A 88 5.33 -16.08 3.89
N ILE A 89 5.71 -15.11 3.04
CA ILE A 89 4.87 -13.96 2.72
C ILE A 89 4.23 -14.21 1.36
N ASP A 90 2.91 -14.40 1.34
CA ASP A 90 2.14 -14.52 0.10
C ASP A 90 1.93 -13.14 -0.54
N ILE A 91 3.00 -12.62 -1.16
CA ILE A 91 2.95 -11.36 -1.90
C ILE A 91 1.96 -11.42 -3.06
N PHE A 92 1.81 -12.60 -3.67
CA PHE A 92 0.91 -12.76 -4.79
C PHE A 92 -0.54 -12.47 -4.38
N SER A 93 -0.95 -12.70 -3.13
CA SER A 93 -2.30 -12.34 -2.69
C SER A 93 -2.52 -10.84 -2.43
N ILE A 94 -1.47 -10.01 -2.33
CA ILE A 94 -1.61 -8.56 -2.11
C ILE A 94 -2.32 -7.88 -3.28
N HIS A 95 -1.94 -8.19 -4.53
CA HIS A 95 -2.57 -7.56 -5.69
C HIS A 95 -4.04 -7.95 -5.87
N LYS A 96 -4.49 -9.07 -5.30
CA LYS A 96 -5.90 -9.50 -5.39
C LYS A 96 -6.86 -8.51 -4.72
N MET A 97 -6.34 -7.63 -3.84
CA MET A 97 -7.10 -6.52 -3.27
C MET A 97 -7.75 -5.63 -4.33
N ILE A 98 -7.13 -5.49 -5.51
CA ILE A 98 -7.69 -4.71 -6.64
C ILE A 98 -9.07 -5.20 -7.10
N TYR A 99 -9.39 -6.48 -6.85
CA TYR A 99 -10.66 -7.09 -7.23
C TYR A 99 -11.74 -6.96 -6.16
N ILE A 100 -11.43 -6.42 -4.99
CA ILE A 100 -12.40 -6.15 -3.94
C ILE A 100 -13.14 -4.85 -4.32
N PRO A 101 -14.42 -4.90 -4.71
CA PRO A 101 -15.12 -3.72 -5.22
C PRO A 101 -15.26 -2.62 -4.17
N ASP A 102 -15.47 -3.04 -2.92
CA ASP A 102 -15.72 -2.14 -1.80
C ASP A 102 -14.45 -1.75 -1.04
N ARG A 103 -13.24 -2.04 -1.55
CA ARG A 103 -11.96 -1.74 -0.87
C ARG A 103 -11.82 -0.27 -0.48
N PHE A 104 -12.37 0.65 -1.26
CA PHE A 104 -12.34 2.09 -0.98
C PHE A 104 -13.21 2.50 0.22
N SER A 105 -14.12 1.61 0.67
CA SER A 105 -14.89 1.78 1.91
C SER A 105 -14.07 1.50 3.17
N GLU A 106 -12.82 1.04 3.04
CA GLU A 106 -11.86 0.91 4.13
C GLU A 106 -11.75 2.23 4.89
N ILE A 107 -11.86 2.19 6.22
CA ILE A 107 -11.72 3.37 7.06
C ILE A 107 -10.30 3.40 7.59
N SER A 108 -9.53 4.34 7.07
CA SER A 108 -8.12 4.54 7.45
C SER A 108 -7.94 5.67 8.45
N VAL A 109 -8.77 6.71 8.40
CA VAL A 109 -8.70 7.90 9.25
C VAL A 109 -10.07 8.24 9.83
N ALA A 110 -10.11 8.60 11.10
CA ALA A 110 -11.26 9.17 11.79
C ALA A 110 -10.94 10.59 12.30
N VAL A 111 -11.73 11.56 11.88
CA VAL A 111 -11.71 12.95 12.33
C VAL A 111 -12.84 13.15 13.32
N ILE A 112 -12.50 13.45 14.57
CA ILE A 112 -13.42 13.34 15.71
C ILE A 112 -13.41 14.66 16.48
N ASP A 113 -14.58 15.25 16.72
CA ASP A 113 -14.69 16.38 17.63
C ASP A 113 -14.38 15.98 19.07
N TYR A 114 -13.66 16.83 19.78
CA TYR A 114 -13.39 16.61 21.18
C TYR A 114 -14.64 16.77 22.04
N ALA A 115 -15.44 17.81 21.79
CA ALA A 115 -16.44 18.33 22.72
C ALA A 115 -17.86 17.80 22.42
N MET A 116 -18.02 16.48 22.47
CA MET A 116 -19.32 15.83 22.30
C MET A 116 -19.92 15.45 23.68
N PRO A 117 -21.10 15.95 24.07
CA PRO A 117 -21.67 15.77 25.42
C PRO A 117 -21.97 14.31 25.79
N ALA A 118 -22.33 13.48 24.82
CA ALA A 118 -22.73 12.09 25.06
C ALA A 118 -21.53 11.17 25.32
N MET A 119 -20.41 11.41 24.64
CA MET A 119 -19.14 10.70 24.76
C MET A 119 -18.10 11.62 24.14
N ASN A 120 -17.07 12.02 24.89
CA ASN A 120 -16.08 12.93 24.33
C ASN A 120 -15.18 12.23 23.30
N GLY A 121 -14.49 13.01 22.46
CA GLY A 121 -13.68 12.45 21.38
C GLY A 121 -12.57 11.49 21.84
N LEU A 122 -11.99 11.70 23.02
CA LEU A 122 -10.95 10.82 23.55
C LEU A 122 -11.49 9.50 24.08
N GLU A 123 -12.68 9.51 24.70
CA GLU A 123 -13.41 8.30 25.07
C GLU A 123 -13.74 7.46 23.84
N PHE A 124 -14.17 8.10 22.76
CA PHE A 124 -14.39 7.44 21.48
C PHE A 124 -13.10 6.81 20.94
N CYS A 125 -12.00 7.56 20.89
CA CYS A 125 -10.70 7.05 20.46
C CYS A 125 -10.27 5.81 21.27
N ALA A 126 -10.46 5.84 22.59
CA ALA A 126 -10.12 4.73 23.48
C ALA A 126 -10.97 3.49 23.18
N ALA A 127 -12.28 3.67 22.95
CA ALA A 127 -13.20 2.59 22.61
C ALA A 127 -12.90 1.92 21.24
N THR A 128 -12.17 2.61 20.36
CA THR A 128 -11.76 2.13 19.03
C THR A 128 -10.25 1.86 18.92
N SER A 129 -9.55 1.74 20.06
CA SER A 129 -8.09 1.56 20.09
C SER A 129 -7.61 0.23 19.51
N ASP A 130 -8.48 -0.77 19.47
CA ASP A 130 -8.30 -2.08 18.84
C ASP A 130 -8.32 -2.02 17.30
N LEU A 131 -8.86 -0.95 16.72
CA LEU A 131 -8.93 -0.77 15.27
C LEU A 131 -7.68 -0.02 14.76
N PRO A 132 -7.14 -0.40 13.58
CA PRO A 132 -5.94 0.22 13.01
C PRO A 132 -6.17 1.64 12.46
N ILE A 133 -7.36 2.20 12.65
CA ILE A 133 -7.78 3.53 12.17
C ILE A 133 -6.89 4.60 12.80
N LYS A 134 -6.44 5.57 12.01
CA LYS A 134 -5.73 6.77 12.49
C LYS A 134 -6.70 7.82 13.02
N LYS A 135 -6.37 8.49 14.12
CA LYS A 135 -7.29 9.38 14.83
C LYS A 135 -6.79 10.83 14.80
N ILE A 136 -7.63 11.74 14.28
CA ILE A 136 -7.46 13.19 14.32
C ILE A 136 -8.50 13.77 15.27
N ILE A 137 -8.08 14.44 16.34
CA ILE A 137 -9.00 15.18 17.22
C ILE A 137 -9.14 16.63 16.75
N LEU A 138 -10.37 17.08 16.55
CA LEU A 138 -10.69 18.50 16.40
C LEU A 138 -10.96 19.08 17.79
N THR A 139 -10.23 20.12 18.19
CA THR A 139 -10.37 20.74 19.51
C THR A 139 -10.67 22.23 19.39
N GLY A 140 -11.43 22.78 20.33
CA GLY A 140 -11.49 24.23 20.55
C GLY A 140 -10.30 24.72 21.38
N GLN A 141 -10.38 25.96 21.87
CA GLN A 141 -9.36 26.51 22.79
C GLN A 141 -9.30 25.74 24.13
N ALA A 142 -10.43 25.21 24.59
CA ALA A 142 -10.48 24.27 25.70
C ALA A 142 -10.18 22.86 25.20
N GLY A 143 -9.29 22.12 25.88
CA GLY A 143 -8.96 20.73 25.56
C GLY A 143 -7.55 20.50 25.00
N HIS A 144 -6.79 21.55 24.70
CA HIS A 144 -5.45 21.43 24.10
C HIS A 144 -4.47 20.59 24.94
N SER A 145 -4.38 20.85 26.26
CA SER A 145 -3.48 20.09 27.13
C SER A 145 -3.84 18.60 27.21
N THR A 146 -5.14 18.27 27.18
CA THR A 146 -5.61 16.89 27.15
C THR A 146 -5.30 16.22 25.80
N ALA A 147 -5.45 16.94 24.69
CA ALA A 147 -5.09 16.43 23.36
C ALA A 147 -3.58 16.17 23.23
N VAL A 148 -2.73 17.06 23.77
CA VAL A 148 -1.28 16.87 23.81
C VAL A 148 -0.91 15.59 24.57
N ARG A 149 -1.55 15.35 25.73
CA ARG A 149 -1.34 14.12 26.49
C ARG A 149 -1.77 12.89 25.68
N ALA A 150 -2.98 12.90 25.12
CA ALA A 150 -3.49 11.80 24.30
C ALA A 150 -2.59 11.49 23.09
N PHE A 151 -2.01 12.51 22.46
CA PHE A 151 -1.05 12.34 21.37
C PHE A 151 0.25 11.68 21.86
N ASN A 152 0.81 12.14 22.98
CA ASN A 152 2.02 11.56 23.56
C ASN A 152 1.80 10.10 24.01
N GLU A 153 0.61 9.77 24.47
CA GLU A 153 0.18 8.41 24.83
C GLU A 153 -0.16 7.54 23.60
N LYS A 154 -0.07 8.09 22.38
CA LYS A 154 -0.44 7.44 21.11
C LYS A 154 -1.90 6.98 21.04
N LEU A 155 -2.78 7.58 21.85
CA LEU A 155 -4.21 7.37 21.74
C LEU A 155 -4.78 8.01 20.47
N ILE A 156 -4.15 9.12 20.04
CA ILE A 156 -4.48 9.85 18.82
C ILE A 156 -3.20 10.09 18.01
N ASP A 157 -3.36 10.27 16.71
CA ASP A 157 -2.24 10.48 15.77
C ASP A 157 -2.05 11.96 15.44
N ARG A 158 -3.11 12.77 15.52
CA ARG A 158 -3.06 14.23 15.35
C ARG A 158 -4.14 14.93 16.17
N PHE A 159 -3.93 16.21 16.45
CA PHE A 159 -4.98 17.11 16.90
C PHE A 159 -4.90 18.44 16.12
N ILE A 160 -6.04 19.07 15.86
CA ILE A 160 -6.15 20.30 15.07
C ILE A 160 -7.13 21.24 15.77
N MET A 161 -6.77 22.52 15.91
CA MET A 161 -7.66 23.51 16.53
C MET A 161 -8.69 24.05 15.53
N LYS A 162 -9.97 24.04 15.91
CA LYS A 162 -11.05 24.66 15.14
C LYS A 162 -10.86 26.18 15.13
N GLY A 163 -10.90 26.78 13.95
CA GLY A 163 -10.83 28.24 13.78
C GLY A 163 -9.42 28.82 13.66
N GLU A 164 -8.36 28.00 13.65
CA GLU A 164 -7.04 28.47 13.25
C GLU A 164 -7.01 28.83 11.76
N TYR A 165 -6.22 29.85 11.41
CA TYR A 165 -6.00 30.22 10.03
C TYR A 165 -5.37 29.05 9.27
N GLY A 166 -6.00 28.63 8.16
CA GLY A 166 -5.54 27.48 7.39
C GLY A 166 -6.07 26.12 7.88
N PHE A 167 -7.02 26.09 8.82
CA PHE A 167 -7.64 24.87 9.36
C PHE A 167 -7.92 23.79 8.30
N LEU A 168 -8.60 24.16 7.20
CA LEU A 168 -8.97 23.22 6.13
C LEU A 168 -7.75 22.60 5.46
N LYS A 169 -6.73 23.41 5.17
CA LYS A 169 -5.50 22.92 4.56
C LYS A 169 -4.77 21.96 5.51
N THR A 170 -4.64 22.36 6.78
CA THR A 170 -4.01 21.51 7.80
C THR A 170 -4.76 20.20 7.99
N LEU A 171 -6.09 20.21 7.96
CA LEU A 171 -6.92 19.02 8.05
C LEU A 171 -6.74 18.11 6.83
N HIS A 172 -6.78 18.69 5.63
CA HIS A 172 -6.55 17.98 4.37
C HIS A 172 -5.18 17.29 4.36
N ASP A 173 -4.11 18.06 4.64
CA ASP A 173 -2.73 17.54 4.70
C ASP A 173 -2.62 16.41 5.74
N ALA A 174 -3.22 16.59 6.93
CA ALA A 174 -3.21 15.58 7.99
C ALA A 174 -3.96 14.30 7.63
N ILE A 175 -5.10 14.40 6.92
CA ILE A 175 -5.84 13.23 6.44
C ILE A 175 -4.96 12.46 5.45
N HIS A 176 -4.38 13.13 4.45
CA HIS A 176 -3.54 12.45 3.45
C HIS A 176 -2.30 11.81 4.06
N ASP A 177 -1.62 12.50 4.98
CA ASP A 177 -0.48 11.95 5.72
C ASP A 177 -0.88 10.68 6.48
N LEU A 178 -1.97 10.73 7.24
CA LEU A 178 -2.41 9.61 8.05
C LEU A 178 -2.98 8.45 7.23
N GLN A 179 -3.59 8.71 6.07
CA GLN A 179 -3.96 7.66 5.13
C GLN A 179 -2.73 6.90 4.63
N ARG A 180 -1.61 7.59 4.38
CA ARG A 180 -0.35 6.92 4.03
C ARG A 180 0.24 6.15 5.21
N ASP A 181 0.24 6.75 6.41
CA ASP A 181 0.72 6.11 7.62
C ASP A 181 -0.09 4.85 7.97
N TYR A 182 -1.40 4.84 7.69
CA TYR A 182 -2.26 3.66 7.82
C TYR A 182 -1.69 2.46 7.06
N PHE A 183 -1.45 2.61 5.76
CA PHE A 183 -0.87 1.54 4.96
C PHE A 183 0.57 1.23 5.34
N SER A 184 1.39 2.23 5.67
CA SER A 184 2.77 2.02 6.12
C SER A 184 2.82 1.15 7.39
N ASP A 185 1.94 1.40 8.37
CA ASP A 185 1.91 0.63 9.62
C ASP A 185 1.42 -0.80 9.39
N LEU A 186 0.40 -0.98 8.56
CA LEU A 186 -0.07 -2.32 8.17
C LEU A 186 1.00 -3.12 7.42
N SER A 187 1.82 -2.45 6.62
CA SER A 187 2.87 -3.08 5.83
C SER A 187 4.19 -3.29 6.58
N ASP A 188 4.39 -2.67 7.75
CA ASP A 188 5.70 -2.57 8.40
C ASP A 188 6.40 -3.93 8.62
N ILE A 189 5.67 -4.94 9.08
CA ILE A 189 6.23 -6.29 9.31
C ILE A 189 6.67 -6.91 7.99
N ILE A 190 5.83 -6.83 6.95
CA ILE A 190 6.11 -7.45 5.65
C ILE A 190 7.29 -6.75 5.00
N ILE A 191 7.26 -5.41 4.92
CA ILE A 191 8.32 -4.63 4.29
C ILE A 191 9.66 -4.86 5.00
N LYS A 192 9.71 -4.87 6.33
CA LYS A 192 10.95 -5.20 7.07
C LYS A 192 11.51 -6.58 6.74
N ASN A 193 10.65 -7.59 6.55
CA ASN A 193 11.10 -8.92 6.15
C ASN A 193 11.63 -8.91 4.71
N LEU A 194 10.96 -8.19 3.79
CA LEU A 194 11.40 -8.09 2.40
C LEU A 194 12.66 -7.24 2.24
N GLU A 195 12.88 -6.23 3.09
CA GLU A 195 14.11 -5.43 3.15
C GLU A 195 15.34 -6.27 3.54
N ALA A 196 15.15 -7.39 4.24
CA ALA A 196 16.24 -8.31 4.58
C ALA A 196 16.75 -9.11 3.36
N ASN A 197 15.95 -9.20 2.28
CA ASN A 197 16.39 -9.82 1.04
C ASN A 197 17.38 -8.87 0.32
N PRO A 198 18.64 -9.28 0.06
CA PRO A 198 19.64 -8.43 -0.57
C PRO A 198 19.28 -8.01 -2.01
N ARG A 199 18.32 -8.67 -2.65
CA ARG A 199 17.83 -8.33 -3.99
C ARG A 199 16.68 -7.31 -3.97
N SER A 200 16.13 -7.01 -2.80
CA SER A 200 14.98 -6.10 -2.65
C SER A 200 15.40 -4.64 -2.75
N CYS A 201 14.68 -3.87 -3.55
CA CYS A 201 14.84 -2.41 -3.61
C CYS A 201 14.02 -1.66 -2.55
N LEU A 202 13.15 -2.34 -1.80
CA LEU A 202 12.15 -1.70 -0.93
C LEU A 202 12.75 -0.89 0.23
N GLY A 203 13.99 -1.22 0.64
CA GLY A 203 14.73 -0.47 1.65
C GLY A 203 15.68 0.58 1.11
N ASP A 204 15.89 0.65 -0.21
CA ASP A 204 16.92 1.49 -0.83
C ASP A 204 16.45 2.95 -0.95
N PRO A 205 17.12 3.93 -0.32
CA PRO A 205 16.68 5.32 -0.34
C PRO A 205 16.57 5.95 -1.74
N ILE A 206 17.40 5.51 -2.69
CA ILE A 206 17.33 6.01 -4.07
C ILE A 206 16.09 5.43 -4.76
N PHE A 207 15.79 4.15 -4.53
CA PHE A 207 14.56 3.55 -5.04
C PHE A 207 13.32 4.19 -4.43
N LEU A 208 13.30 4.45 -3.12
CA LEU A 208 12.19 5.12 -2.44
C LEU A 208 11.89 6.49 -3.07
N ALA A 209 12.93 7.31 -3.29
CA ALA A 209 12.78 8.60 -3.95
C ALA A 209 12.31 8.48 -5.41
N PHE A 210 12.84 7.48 -6.14
CA PHE A 210 12.38 7.16 -7.50
C PHE A 210 10.90 6.74 -7.52
N PHE A 211 10.46 5.92 -6.58
CA PHE A 211 9.10 5.42 -6.49
C PHE A 211 8.10 6.54 -6.21
N ASP A 212 8.43 7.46 -5.29
CA ASP A 212 7.59 8.63 -5.03
C ASP A 212 7.50 9.57 -6.24
N LYS A 213 8.63 9.78 -6.92
CA LYS A 213 8.65 10.53 -8.18
C LYS A 213 7.81 9.84 -9.25
N PHE A 214 7.95 8.53 -9.41
CA PHE A 214 7.19 7.74 -10.38
C PHE A 214 5.69 7.87 -10.15
N LYS A 215 5.22 7.71 -8.90
CA LYS A 215 3.81 7.91 -8.55
C LYS A 215 3.30 9.30 -8.94
N THR A 216 4.10 10.33 -8.66
CA THR A 216 3.75 11.72 -8.95
C THR A 216 3.69 11.96 -10.46
N ASP A 217 4.73 11.58 -11.19
CA ASP A 217 4.84 11.81 -12.64
C ASP A 217 3.73 11.05 -13.42
N HIS A 218 3.33 9.87 -12.93
CA HIS A 218 2.31 9.02 -13.54
C HIS A 218 0.91 9.17 -12.94
N HIS A 219 0.70 10.09 -11.98
CA HIS A 219 -0.59 10.31 -11.33
C HIS A 219 -1.21 9.03 -10.74
N ILE A 220 -0.36 8.20 -10.11
CA ILE A 220 -0.76 6.92 -9.51
C ILE A 220 -1.58 7.15 -8.25
N ILE A 221 -2.78 6.58 -8.21
CA ILE A 221 -3.71 6.68 -7.07
C ILE A 221 -3.79 5.40 -6.25
N GLU A 222 -3.46 4.24 -6.85
CA GLU A 222 -3.41 2.95 -6.16
C GLU A 222 -2.23 2.10 -6.66
N TYR A 223 -1.64 1.31 -5.76
CA TYR A 223 -0.57 0.38 -6.09
C TYR A 223 -0.57 -0.85 -5.19
N TYR A 224 -0.05 -1.95 -5.72
CA TYR A 224 -0.01 -3.26 -5.06
C TYR A 224 1.32 -3.96 -5.39
N LEU A 225 2.05 -4.38 -4.36
CA LEU A 225 3.26 -5.18 -4.51
C LEU A 225 2.92 -6.54 -5.11
N VAL A 226 3.68 -6.97 -6.12
CA VAL A 226 3.46 -8.25 -6.83
C VAL A 226 4.65 -9.21 -6.76
N LYS A 227 5.86 -8.72 -6.43
CA LYS A 227 7.06 -9.56 -6.20
C LYS A 227 7.90 -9.00 -5.06
N GLU A 228 8.65 -9.88 -4.39
CA GLU A 228 9.58 -9.56 -3.29
C GLU A 228 10.66 -8.54 -3.69
N SER A 229 11.06 -8.51 -4.96
CA SER A 229 12.09 -7.60 -5.48
C SER A 229 11.66 -6.13 -5.53
N GLY A 230 10.38 -5.82 -5.30
CA GLY A 230 9.82 -4.47 -5.42
C GLY A 230 9.13 -4.20 -6.75
N CYS A 231 8.49 -5.22 -7.34
CA CYS A 231 7.61 -5.02 -8.50
C CYS A 231 6.20 -4.63 -8.05
N PHE A 232 5.56 -3.71 -8.76
CA PHE A 232 4.23 -3.20 -8.42
C PHE A 232 3.27 -3.21 -9.62
N LEU A 233 2.01 -3.57 -9.36
CA LEU A 233 0.87 -3.22 -10.19
C LEU A 233 0.29 -1.90 -9.69
N MET A 234 0.08 -0.93 -10.57
CA MET A 234 -0.37 0.41 -10.24
C MET A 234 -1.51 0.86 -11.15
N LEU A 235 -2.37 1.75 -10.65
CA LEU A 235 -3.39 2.43 -11.45
C LEU A 235 -3.32 3.93 -11.26
N ASP A 236 -3.44 4.66 -12.37
CA ASP A 236 -3.54 6.11 -12.39
C ASP A 236 -4.97 6.62 -12.19
N GLU A 237 -5.12 7.93 -12.04
CA GLU A 237 -6.41 8.64 -11.93
C GLU A 237 -7.36 8.41 -13.13
N LYS A 238 -6.83 7.94 -14.26
CA LYS A 238 -7.56 7.66 -15.51
C LYS A 238 -7.86 6.18 -15.68
N ASN A 239 -7.64 5.36 -14.65
CA ASN A 239 -7.82 3.90 -14.64
C ASN A 239 -6.85 3.16 -15.58
N LYS A 240 -5.74 3.79 -15.99
CA LYS A 240 -4.69 3.12 -16.76
C LYS A 240 -3.82 2.32 -15.82
N MET A 241 -3.59 1.06 -16.18
CA MET A 241 -2.69 0.17 -15.45
C MET A 241 -1.24 0.39 -15.86
N HIS A 242 -0.37 0.37 -14.86
CA HIS A 242 1.07 0.44 -15.01
C HIS A 242 1.72 -0.66 -14.18
N TRP A 243 2.62 -1.41 -14.78
CA TRP A 243 3.48 -2.35 -14.06
C TRP A 243 4.87 -1.76 -13.94
N LEU A 244 5.31 -1.52 -12.70
CA LEU A 244 6.69 -1.19 -12.42
C LEU A 244 7.42 -2.48 -12.06
N ILE A 245 8.24 -2.97 -12.99
CA ILE A 245 9.02 -4.19 -12.78
C ILE A 245 10.43 -3.79 -12.38
N VAL A 246 10.94 -4.38 -11.31
CA VAL A 246 12.27 -4.08 -10.77
C VAL A 246 13.02 -5.38 -10.50
N LYS A 247 14.27 -5.43 -10.94
CA LYS A 247 15.20 -6.56 -10.80
C LYS A 247 16.56 -6.06 -10.34
N ALA A 248 17.19 -6.76 -9.41
CA ALA A 248 18.57 -6.50 -9.06
C ALA A 248 19.52 -7.11 -10.11
N GLU A 249 20.79 -6.68 -10.12
CA GLU A 249 21.82 -7.30 -10.98
C GLU A 249 21.88 -8.83 -10.83
N ALA A 250 21.74 -9.35 -9.60
CA ALA A 250 21.72 -10.78 -9.34
C ALA A 250 20.56 -11.50 -10.05
N ASP A 251 19.37 -10.89 -10.11
CA ASP A 251 18.24 -11.48 -10.84
C ASP A 251 18.49 -11.46 -12.36
N MET A 252 19.08 -10.39 -12.88
CA MET A 252 19.43 -10.27 -14.30
C MET A 252 20.46 -11.32 -14.70
N GLN A 253 21.43 -11.58 -13.83
CA GLN A 253 22.43 -12.62 -14.02
C GLN A 253 21.80 -14.01 -14.00
N GLU A 254 20.94 -14.30 -13.03
CA GLU A 254 20.23 -15.58 -12.91
C GLU A 254 19.41 -15.88 -14.18
N PHE A 255 18.64 -14.92 -14.70
CA PHE A 255 17.90 -15.13 -15.96
C PHE A 255 18.81 -15.29 -17.18
N THR A 256 19.99 -14.68 -17.17
CA THR A 256 20.98 -14.88 -18.24
C THR A 256 21.47 -16.32 -18.23
N GLU A 257 21.85 -16.83 -17.06
CA GLU A 257 22.34 -18.20 -16.88
C GLU A 257 21.26 -19.24 -17.23
N ILE A 258 20.01 -19.01 -16.84
CA ILE A 258 18.88 -19.86 -17.21
C ILE A 258 18.69 -19.87 -18.74
N ALA A 259 18.76 -18.71 -19.40
CA ALA A 259 18.62 -18.63 -20.86
C ALA A 259 19.75 -19.39 -21.58
N GLU A 260 20.99 -19.29 -21.09
CA GLU A 260 22.13 -20.03 -21.64
C GLU A 260 22.02 -21.53 -21.41
N GLY A 261 21.70 -21.95 -20.18
CA GLY A 261 21.61 -23.35 -19.81
C GLY A 261 20.45 -24.12 -20.46
N ASN A 262 19.46 -23.40 -21.00
CA ASN A 262 18.31 -23.96 -21.72
C ASN A 262 18.36 -23.69 -23.24
N ASP A 263 19.53 -23.36 -23.79
CA ASP A 263 19.76 -23.16 -25.23
C ASP A 263 18.79 -22.14 -25.87
N ALA A 264 18.43 -21.08 -25.15
CA ALA A 264 17.60 -20.02 -25.68
C ALA A 264 18.24 -19.36 -26.91
N SER A 265 17.42 -18.79 -27.79
CA SER A 265 17.93 -18.11 -28.99
C SER A 265 18.98 -17.03 -28.64
N ARG A 266 20.01 -16.86 -29.48
CA ARG A 266 21.06 -15.84 -29.28
C ARG A 266 20.49 -14.45 -29.02
N SER A 267 19.41 -14.09 -29.70
CA SER A 267 18.74 -12.79 -29.50
C SER A 267 18.21 -12.59 -28.07
N ILE A 268 17.78 -13.66 -27.38
CA ILE A 268 17.30 -13.59 -25.99
C ILE A 268 18.49 -13.50 -25.05
N VAL A 269 19.48 -14.39 -25.23
CA VAL A 269 20.69 -14.42 -24.42
C VAL A 269 21.45 -13.09 -24.49
N ASP A 270 21.67 -12.56 -25.69
CA ASP A 270 22.39 -11.30 -25.88
C ASP A 270 21.65 -10.12 -25.25
N ALA A 271 20.31 -10.05 -25.40
CA ALA A 271 19.50 -8.99 -24.79
C ALA A 271 19.56 -9.00 -23.25
N LEU A 272 19.60 -10.18 -22.63
CA LEU A 272 19.75 -10.34 -21.18
C LEU A 272 21.19 -10.04 -20.72
N LYS A 273 22.20 -10.60 -21.41
CA LYS A 273 23.63 -10.36 -21.13
C LYS A 273 24.01 -8.89 -21.18
N GLN A 274 23.56 -8.19 -22.21
CA GLN A 274 23.87 -6.78 -22.43
C GLN A 274 23.00 -5.85 -21.56
N ARG A 275 22.10 -6.41 -20.74
CA ARG A 275 21.14 -5.65 -19.92
C ARG A 275 20.37 -4.63 -20.79
N GLU A 276 19.92 -5.06 -21.97
CA GLU A 276 19.06 -4.26 -22.85
C GLU A 276 17.58 -4.51 -22.55
N LYS A 277 17.28 -5.73 -22.12
CA LYS A 277 15.94 -6.15 -21.73
C LYS A 277 15.97 -6.89 -20.41
N LEU A 278 14.89 -6.76 -19.65
CA LEU A 278 14.63 -7.58 -18.46
C LEU A 278 13.48 -8.56 -18.76
N LEU A 279 13.55 -9.74 -18.15
CA LEU A 279 12.47 -10.73 -18.18
C LEU A 279 11.48 -10.46 -17.04
N PHE A 280 10.19 -10.51 -17.35
CA PHE A 280 9.16 -10.53 -16.32
C PHE A 280 8.15 -11.66 -16.55
N LEU A 281 8.20 -12.65 -15.66
CA LEU A 281 7.23 -13.74 -15.53
C LEU A 281 6.47 -13.50 -14.21
N PHE A 282 5.14 -13.44 -14.29
CA PHE A 282 4.34 -12.89 -13.19
C PHE A 282 4.14 -13.91 -12.07
N THR A 283 3.76 -15.13 -12.41
CA THR A 283 3.50 -16.19 -11.43
C THR A 283 4.70 -17.14 -11.32
N LYS A 284 4.76 -17.94 -10.23
CA LYS A 284 5.73 -19.05 -10.15
C LYS A 284 5.44 -20.12 -11.21
N GLU A 285 4.17 -20.29 -11.57
CA GLU A 285 3.76 -21.18 -12.65
C GLU A 285 4.28 -20.70 -14.00
N ASP A 286 4.31 -19.39 -14.25
CA ASP A 286 4.90 -18.80 -15.45
C ASP A 286 6.40 -19.11 -15.53
N GLU A 287 7.12 -18.97 -14.40
CA GLU A 287 8.55 -19.27 -14.29
C GLU A 287 8.88 -20.74 -14.59
N VAL A 288 7.97 -21.67 -14.27
CA VAL A 288 8.14 -23.10 -14.54
C VAL A 288 7.64 -23.52 -15.92
N ASN A 289 6.50 -22.99 -16.38
CA ASN A 289 5.78 -23.50 -17.54
C ASN A 289 6.13 -22.76 -18.85
N ILE A 290 6.66 -21.54 -18.78
CA ILE A 290 7.00 -20.75 -19.97
C ILE A 290 8.43 -21.10 -20.40
N SER A 291 8.52 -21.97 -21.41
CA SER A 291 9.77 -22.29 -22.11
C SER A 291 10.51 -21.04 -22.57
N VAL A 292 11.85 -21.10 -22.52
CA VAL A 292 12.76 -20.02 -22.89
C VAL A 292 12.55 -19.50 -24.32
N ASP A 293 12.05 -20.32 -25.24
CA ASP A 293 11.74 -19.89 -26.61
C ASP A 293 10.61 -18.85 -26.67
N LYS A 294 9.73 -18.86 -25.67
CA LYS A 294 8.61 -17.92 -25.54
C LYS A 294 9.01 -16.66 -24.77
N TRP A 295 10.20 -16.58 -24.19
CA TRP A 295 10.61 -15.43 -23.38
C TRP A 295 10.65 -14.11 -24.15
N LYS A 296 10.80 -14.15 -25.48
CA LYS A 296 10.74 -12.97 -26.34
C LYS A 296 9.50 -12.11 -26.09
N ASP A 297 8.38 -12.74 -25.71
CA ASP A 297 7.10 -12.12 -25.43
C ASP A 297 7.00 -11.45 -24.04
N TYR A 298 7.99 -11.70 -23.18
CA TYR A 298 8.09 -11.30 -21.77
C TYR A 298 9.36 -10.50 -21.48
N LEU A 299 10.10 -10.11 -22.52
CA LEU A 299 11.29 -9.28 -22.43
C LEU A 299 10.95 -7.81 -22.71
N PHE A 300 11.24 -6.96 -21.73
CA PHE A 300 10.89 -5.54 -21.77
C PHE A 300 12.14 -4.66 -21.78
N PRO A 301 12.15 -3.54 -22.54
CA PRO A 301 13.26 -2.59 -22.52
C PRO A 301 13.55 -2.11 -21.10
N VAL A 302 14.82 -2.12 -20.73
CA VAL A 302 15.24 -1.82 -19.37
C VAL A 302 15.80 -0.41 -19.24
N LYS A 303 15.61 0.17 -18.06
CA LYS A 303 16.29 1.37 -17.59
C LYS A 303 17.08 1.01 -16.34
N LYS A 304 18.29 1.53 -16.23
CA LYS A 304 19.13 1.33 -15.04
C LYS A 304 18.83 2.41 -14.00
N LEU A 305 18.75 1.99 -12.74
CA LEU A 305 18.69 2.83 -11.56
C LEU A 305 19.83 2.42 -10.63
N ALA A 306 20.85 3.28 -10.52
CA ALA A 306 21.94 3.06 -9.59
C ALA A 306 21.45 3.35 -8.16
N GLY A 307 21.12 2.30 -7.41
CA GLY A 307 20.66 2.40 -6.03
C GLY A 307 21.81 2.63 -5.05
N GLN A 308 21.46 2.88 -3.79
CA GLN A 308 22.45 3.03 -2.74
C GLN A 308 23.07 1.69 -2.32
N PHE A 309 22.26 0.63 -2.33
CA PHE A 309 22.66 -0.70 -1.92
C PHE A 309 22.99 -1.60 -3.10
N ASN A 310 22.25 -1.49 -4.20
CA ASN A 310 22.47 -2.28 -5.42
C ASN A 310 22.17 -1.47 -6.69
N ASP A 311 22.68 -1.94 -7.81
CA ASP A 311 22.17 -1.55 -9.13
C ASP A 311 20.84 -2.28 -9.41
N TYR A 312 19.82 -1.50 -9.76
CA TYR A 312 18.51 -2.01 -10.16
C TYR A 312 18.25 -1.75 -11.64
N TYR A 313 17.46 -2.64 -12.21
CA TYR A 313 17.02 -2.64 -13.58
C TYR A 313 15.50 -2.63 -13.57
N TYR A 314 14.89 -1.64 -14.20
CA TYR A 314 13.44 -1.50 -14.20
C TYR A 314 12.85 -1.34 -15.59
N ALA A 315 11.61 -1.79 -15.73
CA ALA A 315 10.78 -1.59 -16.91
C ALA A 315 9.39 -1.13 -16.47
N VAL A 316 8.74 -0.35 -17.33
CA VAL A 316 7.37 0.11 -17.14
C VAL A 316 6.53 -0.47 -18.26
N ILE A 317 5.50 -1.24 -17.90
CA ILE A 317 4.59 -1.88 -18.86
C ILE A 317 3.22 -1.26 -18.69
N ASP A 318 2.70 -0.67 -19.77
CA ASP A 318 1.40 -0.02 -19.78
C ASP A 318 0.29 -0.97 -20.24
N GLY A 319 -0.88 -0.85 -19.61
CA GLY A 319 -2.11 -1.54 -19.99
C GLY A 319 -2.35 -2.85 -19.21
N PRO A 320 -3.48 -3.54 -19.51
CA PRO A 320 -3.63 -4.93 -19.10
C PRO A 320 -2.52 -5.69 -19.78
N SER A 321 -1.50 -6.01 -19.00
CA SER A 321 -0.36 -6.76 -19.47
C SER A 321 -0.81 -8.14 -19.95
N LYS A 322 0.13 -8.93 -20.49
CA LYS A 322 -0.10 -10.36 -20.77
C LYS A 322 -0.32 -11.20 -19.50
N TYR A 323 -0.41 -10.57 -18.32
CA TYR A 323 -0.56 -11.23 -17.03
C TYR A 323 -2.04 -11.30 -16.65
N ASP A 324 -2.41 -12.26 -15.81
CA ASP A 324 -3.79 -12.55 -15.36
C ASP A 324 -4.39 -11.44 -14.48
N VAL A 325 -4.44 -10.22 -15.02
CA VAL A 325 -5.19 -9.10 -14.49
C VAL A 325 -6.40 -8.86 -15.37
N TYR A 326 -7.59 -8.91 -14.76
CA TYR A 326 -8.88 -8.84 -15.47
C TYR A 326 -9.51 -7.46 -15.28
N PRO A 327 -9.34 -6.50 -16.22
CA PRO A 327 -9.87 -5.14 -16.08
C PRO A 327 -11.36 -5.09 -15.84
N ASP A 328 -12.11 -6.00 -16.47
CA ASP A 328 -13.58 -6.08 -16.37
C ASP A 328 -14.07 -6.44 -14.96
N LYS A 329 -13.18 -6.93 -14.09
CA LYS A 329 -13.50 -7.28 -12.69
C LYS A 329 -13.04 -6.21 -11.69
N ILE A 330 -12.40 -5.14 -12.16
CA ILE A 330 -11.86 -4.09 -11.28
C ILE A 330 -12.90 -2.98 -11.12
N HIS A 331 -13.24 -2.67 -9.87
CA HIS A 331 -13.98 -1.46 -9.55
C HIS A 331 -13.01 -0.29 -9.39
N PHE A 332 -13.22 0.79 -10.13
CA PHE A 332 -12.36 1.97 -10.11
C PHE A 332 -12.83 2.99 -9.08
N TYR A 333 -11.89 3.77 -8.53
CA TYR A 333 -12.18 4.73 -7.47
C TYR A 333 -13.20 5.79 -7.88
N LYS A 334 -13.13 6.25 -9.14
CA LYS A 334 -14.10 7.23 -9.69
C LYS A 334 -15.54 6.73 -9.64
N ASP A 335 -15.77 5.42 -9.76
CA ASP A 335 -17.12 4.85 -9.69
C ASP A 335 -17.58 4.65 -8.24
N HIS A 336 -16.65 4.55 -7.29
CA HIS A 336 -16.95 4.60 -5.87
C HIS A 336 -17.40 6.00 -5.44
N LEU A 337 -16.66 7.04 -5.85
CA LEU A 337 -17.00 8.44 -5.54
C LEU A 337 -18.39 8.85 -6.05
N LYS A 338 -18.85 8.34 -7.20
CA LYS A 338 -20.20 8.63 -7.73
C LYS A 338 -21.34 8.03 -6.91
N LYS A 339 -21.06 7.05 -6.04
CA LYS A 339 -22.06 6.35 -5.21
C LYS A 339 -22.17 6.94 -3.80
N MET A 340 -21.19 7.74 -3.38
CA MET A 340 -21.26 8.55 -2.16
C MET A 340 -22.12 9.78 -2.39
#